data_AF-A0A7V0WW66-F1
#
_entry.id   AF-A0A7V0WW66-F1
#
_cell.length_a   1.000
_cell.length_b   1.000
_cell.length_c   1.000
_cell.angle_alpha   90.00
_cell.angle_beta   90.00
_cell.angle_gamma   90.00
#
_symmetry.space_group_name_H-M   'P 1'
#
loop_
_entity.id
_entity.type
_entity.pdbx_description
1 polymer ?
#
loop_
_entity_poly.entity_id
_entity_poly.type
_entity_poly.pdbx_seq_one_letter_code
_entity_poly.pdbx_strand_id
1 'polypeptide(L)'
;MLHRAFSIFVINAKGEIMIHKRALDKYHSPGLWTNTCCSHLPKGMEMEEAIHQRLVEEMGFDTKLTFVTRFHYTIEFGNGLTENEIDHIYVGLYNDDPLPNPNEVADFAWVTFDELKQDILANPDRYTYWLKHIVFNHFDVVKKVALNLLR
;
A
#
# COMPACT_ATOMS: atom_id res chain seq x y z
N MET A 1 -2.05 -18.57 11.01
CA MET A 1 -1.26 -18.97 9.81
C MET A 1 -0.39 -17.79 9.44
N LEU A 2 0.90 -17.99 9.11
CA LEU A 2 1.80 -16.90 8.71
C LEU A 2 1.73 -16.69 7.20
N HIS A 3 1.49 -15.45 6.78
CA HIS A 3 1.41 -15.07 5.36
C HIS A 3 2.59 -14.16 4.99
N ARG A 4 2.97 -14.19 3.70
CA ARG A 4 3.85 -13.15 3.13
C ARG A 4 2.96 -12.17 2.39
N ALA A 5 3.17 -10.89 2.65
CA ALA A 5 2.45 -9.78 2.03
C ALA A 5 3.45 -8.78 1.44
N PHE A 6 2.91 -7.85 0.66
CA PHE A 6 3.64 -6.69 0.18
C PHE A 6 2.76 -5.43 0.20
N SER A 7 3.43 -4.31 0.40
CA SER A 7 2.87 -2.96 0.39
C SER A 7 3.68 -2.06 -0.54
N ILE A 8 3.05 -1.58 -1.61
CA ILE A 8 3.65 -0.72 -2.62
C ILE A 8 3.26 0.74 -2.36
N PHE A 9 4.23 1.64 -2.36
CA PHE A 9 4.06 3.09 -2.34
C PHE A 9 4.60 3.68 -3.64
N VAL A 10 3.72 4.21 -4.48
CA VAL A 10 4.12 4.93 -5.69
C VAL A 10 4.05 6.42 -5.41
N ILE A 11 5.12 7.12 -5.76
CA ILE A 11 5.17 8.59 -5.73
C ILE A 11 5.16 9.17 -7.13
N ASN A 12 4.79 10.44 -7.25
CA ASN A 12 4.98 11.22 -8.47
C ASN A 12 6.17 12.18 -8.35
N ALA A 13 6.51 12.87 -9.43
CA ALA A 13 7.61 13.83 -9.49
C ALA A 13 7.45 15.04 -8.55
N LYS A 14 6.25 15.28 -8.02
CA LYS A 14 5.98 16.31 -7.00
C LYS A 14 6.27 15.83 -5.58
N GLY A 15 6.60 14.54 -5.40
CA GLY A 15 6.80 13.92 -4.08
C GLY A 15 5.50 13.58 -3.35
N GLU A 16 4.37 13.53 -4.06
CA GLU A 16 3.09 13.06 -3.54
C GLU A 16 3.01 11.54 -3.68
N ILE A 17 2.32 10.87 -2.76
CA ILE A 17 2.06 9.43 -2.73
C ILE A 17 0.67 9.15 -3.30
N MET A 18 0.54 8.15 -4.15
CA MET A 18 -0.76 7.62 -4.57
C MET A 18 -1.33 6.72 -3.48
N ILE A 19 -2.49 7.08 -2.95
CA ILE A 19 -3.31 6.22 -2.09
C ILE A 19 -4.58 5.81 -2.83
N HIS A 20 -5.16 4.66 -2.47
CA HIS A 20 -6.42 4.21 -3.04
C HIS A 20 -7.45 3.90 -1.97
N LYS A 21 -8.73 4.09 -2.30
CA LYS A 21 -9.86 3.61 -1.51
C LYS A 21 -10.27 2.25 -2.01
N ARG A 22 -10.24 1.25 -1.13
CA ARG A 22 -10.58 -0.13 -1.48
C ARG A 22 -12.04 -0.23 -1.93
N ALA A 23 -12.32 -1.08 -2.92
CA ALA A 23 -13.69 -1.33 -3.37
C ALA A 23 -14.61 -1.74 -2.21
N LEU A 24 -15.90 -1.40 -2.33
CA LEU A 24 -16.87 -1.53 -1.24
C LEU A 24 -17.32 -2.99 -0.99
N ASP A 25 -17.10 -3.86 -1.96
CA ASP A 25 -17.44 -5.29 -1.93
C ASP A 25 -16.26 -6.18 -1.52
N LYS A 26 -15.10 -5.59 -1.19
CA LYS A 26 -13.95 -6.34 -0.68
C LYS A 26 -14.31 -7.05 0.62
N TYR A 27 -13.95 -8.33 0.71
CA TYR A 27 -14.21 -9.15 1.90
C TYR A 27 -13.51 -8.60 3.17
N HIS A 28 -12.37 -7.92 3.02
CA HIS A 28 -11.59 -7.35 4.12
C HIS A 28 -11.29 -5.87 3.90
N SER A 29 -11.61 -5.07 4.93
CA SER A 29 -11.43 -3.62 4.96
C SER A 29 -12.05 -2.88 3.75
N PRO A 30 -13.30 -3.16 3.36
CA PRO A 30 -13.95 -2.47 2.24
C PRO A 30 -14.08 -0.97 2.52
N GLY A 31 -13.89 -0.15 1.48
CA GLY A 31 -14.07 1.31 1.57
C GLY A 31 -13.02 2.07 2.39
N LEU A 32 -12.03 1.39 2.95
CA LEU A 32 -10.91 2.04 3.65
C LEU A 32 -9.86 2.52 2.65
N TRP A 33 -9.20 3.63 2.98
CA TRP A 33 -8.03 4.14 2.26
C TRP A 33 -6.77 3.37 2.64
N THR A 34 -5.91 3.13 1.65
CA THR A 34 -4.67 2.38 1.81
C THR A 34 -3.57 2.87 0.87
N ASN A 35 -2.36 2.31 0.98
CA ASN A 35 -1.24 2.62 0.08
C ASN A 35 -1.53 2.17 -1.37
N THR A 36 -0.67 2.54 -2.32
CA THR A 36 -0.95 2.40 -3.76
C THR A 36 -1.48 1.02 -4.17
N CYS A 37 -0.83 -0.06 -3.72
CA CYS A 37 -1.28 -1.44 -3.94
C CYS A 37 -0.76 -2.32 -2.80
N CYS A 38 -1.58 -3.28 -2.35
CA CYS A 38 -1.19 -4.22 -1.29
C CYS A 38 -1.91 -5.56 -1.49
N SER A 39 -1.17 -6.65 -1.32
CA SER A 39 -1.73 -8.00 -1.44
C SER A 39 -0.87 -9.02 -0.70
N HIS A 40 -1.39 -10.24 -0.60
CA HIS A 40 -0.62 -11.40 -0.21
C HIS A 40 0.17 -11.94 -1.40
N LEU A 41 1.32 -12.54 -1.11
CA LEU A 41 2.08 -13.33 -2.07
C LEU A 41 1.31 -14.63 -2.36
N PRO A 42 0.87 -14.87 -3.61
CA PRO A 42 0.22 -16.12 -3.98
C PRO A 42 1.16 -17.32 -3.78
N LYS A 43 0.58 -18.48 -3.44
CA LYS A 43 1.36 -19.70 -3.23
C LYS A 43 2.04 -20.11 -4.55
N GLY A 44 3.36 -20.25 -4.51
CA GLY A 44 4.16 -20.70 -5.65
C GLY A 44 4.57 -19.58 -6.62
N MET A 45 4.25 -18.32 -6.31
CA MET A 45 4.67 -17.16 -7.09
C MET A 45 5.88 -16.48 -6.44
N GLU A 46 6.76 -15.94 -7.27
CA GLU A 46 7.88 -15.11 -6.81
C GLU A 46 7.40 -13.70 -6.46
N MET A 47 8.07 -13.07 -5.48
CA MET A 47 7.64 -11.74 -5.01
C MET A 47 7.66 -10.70 -6.12
N GLU A 48 8.71 -10.71 -6.94
CA GLU A 48 8.86 -9.77 -8.07
C GLU A 48 7.69 -9.90 -9.07
N GLU A 49 7.29 -11.12 -9.39
CA GLU A 49 6.14 -11.35 -10.28
C GLU A 49 4.84 -10.84 -9.65
N ALA A 50 4.62 -11.15 -8.36
CA ALA A 50 3.40 -10.80 -7.66
C ALA A 50 3.18 -9.28 -7.52
N ILE A 51 4.24 -8.52 -7.21
CA ILE A 51 4.13 -7.06 -7.03
C ILE A 51 3.78 -6.36 -8.34
N HIS A 52 4.40 -6.77 -9.45
CA HIS A 52 4.15 -6.18 -10.77
C HIS A 52 2.78 -6.60 -11.31
N GLN A 53 2.41 -7.87 -11.17
CA GLN A 53 1.11 -8.37 -11.61
C GLN A 53 -0.03 -7.66 -10.86
N ARG A 54 0.03 -7.53 -9.53
CA ARG A 54 -1.03 -6.87 -8.76
C ARG A 54 -1.11 -5.37 -9.00
N LEU A 55 0.02 -4.70 -9.21
CA LEU A 55 0.00 -3.27 -9.54
C LEU A 55 -0.75 -3.01 -10.85
N VAL A 56 -0.51 -3.83 -11.87
CA VAL A 56 -1.25 -3.76 -13.14
C VAL A 56 -2.72 -4.13 -12.95
N GLU A 57 -3.03 -5.22 -12.24
CA GLU A 57 -4.40 -5.70 -12.04
C GLU A 57 -5.29 -4.72 -11.26
N GLU A 58 -4.75 -4.08 -10.23
CA GLU A 58 -5.51 -3.16 -9.37
C GLU A 58 -5.50 -1.73 -9.92
N MET A 59 -4.34 -1.24 -10.37
CA MET A 59 -4.14 0.18 -10.68
C MET A 59 -3.99 0.47 -12.18
N GLY A 60 -3.86 -0.56 -13.03
CA GLY A 60 -3.80 -0.41 -14.48
C GLY A 60 -2.45 0.09 -15.02
N PHE A 61 -1.40 0.11 -14.19
CA PHE A 61 -0.06 0.55 -14.61
C PHE A 61 1.03 -0.29 -13.95
N ASP A 62 2.25 -0.10 -14.43
CA ASP A 62 3.45 -0.67 -13.80
C ASP A 62 4.58 0.37 -13.72
N THR A 63 5.52 0.15 -12.80
CA THR A 63 6.74 0.95 -12.65
C THR A 63 7.85 0.08 -12.08
N LYS A 64 9.11 0.48 -12.29
CA LYS A 64 10.22 -0.05 -11.50
C LYS A 64 9.97 0.15 -10.01
N LEU A 65 10.13 -0.92 -9.24
CA LEU A 65 9.97 -0.94 -7.79
C LEU A 65 11.32 -1.13 -7.11
N THR A 66 11.50 -0.44 -5.98
CA THR A 66 12.68 -0.54 -5.12
C THR A 66 12.26 -1.09 -3.77
N PHE A 67 12.84 -2.22 -3.37
CA PHE A 67 12.64 -2.77 -2.03
C PHE A 67 13.17 -1.81 -0.96
N VAL A 68 12.38 -1.57 0.08
CA VAL A 68 12.72 -0.69 1.21
C VAL A 68 13.13 -1.50 2.43
N THR A 69 12.20 -2.32 2.92
CA THR A 69 12.37 -3.13 4.13
C THR A 69 11.25 -4.17 4.21
N ARG A 70 11.32 -5.06 5.20
CA ARG A 70 10.22 -5.93 5.58
C ARG A 70 10.05 -5.96 7.09
N PHE A 71 8.83 -6.20 7.55
CA PHE A 71 8.51 -6.30 8.97
C PHE A 71 7.50 -7.40 9.21
N HIS A 72 7.44 -7.88 10.46
CA HIS A 72 6.46 -8.88 10.89
C HIS A 72 5.50 -8.22 11.86
N TYR A 73 4.20 -8.46 11.68
CA TYR A 73 3.18 -8.05 12.63
C TYR A 73 2.15 -9.16 12.84
N THR A 74 1.47 -9.10 13.99
CA THR A 74 0.33 -9.96 14.29
C THR A 74 -0.75 -9.12 14.96
N ILE A 75 -1.97 -9.21 14.46
CA ILE A 75 -3.12 -8.49 15.01
C ILE A 75 -4.37 -9.36 14.97
N GLU A 76 -5.19 -9.24 16.01
CA GLU A 76 -6.53 -9.80 16.07
C GLU A 76 -7.55 -8.69 15.82
N PHE A 77 -8.47 -8.94 14.89
CA PHE A 77 -9.60 -8.08 14.60
C PHE A 77 -10.80 -8.49 15.45
N GLY A 78 -11.65 -7.51 15.78
CA GLY A 78 -12.85 -7.74 16.61
C GLY A 78 -13.90 -8.69 16.02
N ASN A 79 -13.75 -9.09 14.75
CA ASN A 79 -14.59 -10.09 14.07
C ASN A 79 -14.02 -11.51 14.13
N GLY A 80 -12.97 -11.75 14.93
CA GLY A 80 -12.32 -13.06 15.09
C GLY A 80 -11.30 -13.40 13.99
N LEU A 81 -11.00 -12.47 13.08
CA LEU A 81 -9.88 -12.64 12.14
C LEU A 81 -8.55 -12.34 12.84
N THR A 82 -7.51 -13.09 12.50
CA THR A 82 -6.13 -12.80 12.91
C THR A 82 -5.29 -12.61 11.66
N GLU A 83 -4.66 -11.44 11.52
CA GLU A 83 -3.57 -11.25 10.56
C GLU A 83 -2.24 -11.56 11.23
N ASN A 84 -1.41 -12.35 10.56
CA ASN A 84 -0.06 -12.70 10.97
C ASN A 84 0.80 -12.72 9.71
N GLU A 85 1.53 -11.64 9.47
CA GLU A 85 2.12 -11.35 8.15
C GLU A 85 3.55 -10.87 8.22
N ILE A 86 4.37 -11.33 7.28
CA ILE A 86 5.64 -10.68 6.91
C ILE A 86 5.37 -9.80 5.70
N ASP A 87 5.28 -8.49 5.92
CA ASP A 87 4.99 -7.50 4.88
C ASP A 87 6.28 -6.90 4.32
N HIS A 88 6.38 -6.84 3.00
CA HIS A 88 7.53 -6.32 2.24
C HIS A 88 7.16 -4.98 1.61
N ILE A 89 7.87 -3.92 1.97
CA ILE A 89 7.58 -2.57 1.49
C ILE A 89 8.42 -2.27 0.24
N TYR A 90 7.74 -1.78 -0.79
CA TYR A 90 8.33 -1.34 -2.05
C TYR A 90 7.95 0.11 -2.36
N VAL A 91 8.82 0.81 -3.07
CA VAL A 91 8.57 2.17 -3.55
C VAL A 91 8.83 2.28 -5.06
N GLY A 92 7.95 2.97 -5.78
CA GLY A 92 8.07 3.25 -7.22
C GLY A 92 7.79 4.72 -7.57
N LEU A 93 7.98 5.06 -8.84
CA LEU A 93 7.75 6.41 -9.39
C LEU A 93 6.80 6.33 -10.59
N TYR A 94 5.68 7.04 -10.54
CA TYR A 94 4.71 7.13 -11.63
C TYR A 94 4.04 8.51 -11.62
N ASN A 95 3.85 9.11 -12.79
CA ASN A 95 3.44 10.52 -12.90
C ASN A 95 2.03 10.72 -13.46
N ASP A 96 1.46 9.69 -14.08
CA ASP A 96 0.14 9.77 -14.68
C ASP A 96 -0.93 9.31 -13.68
N ASP A 97 -2.19 9.54 -14.03
CA ASP A 97 -3.30 8.98 -13.28
C ASP A 97 -3.46 7.49 -13.59
N PRO A 98 -3.76 6.65 -12.58
CA PRO A 98 -3.99 5.22 -12.79
C PRO A 98 -5.26 4.99 -13.61
N LEU A 99 -5.41 3.77 -14.12
CA LEU A 99 -6.67 3.25 -14.68
C LEU A 99 -7.15 2.10 -13.79
N PRO A 100 -7.71 2.38 -12.59
CA PRO A 100 -7.95 1.35 -11.61
C PRO A 100 -9.04 0.37 -12.04
N ASN A 101 -8.91 -0.88 -11.62
CA ASN A 101 -9.98 -1.85 -11.72
C ASN A 101 -11.08 -1.52 -10.69
N PRO A 102 -12.32 -1.21 -11.12
CA PRO A 102 -13.39 -0.78 -10.21
C PRO A 102 -13.83 -1.87 -9.21
N ASN A 103 -13.50 -3.14 -9.48
CA ASN A 103 -13.76 -4.24 -8.54
C ASN A 103 -12.72 -4.31 -7.40
N GLU A 104 -11.63 -3.56 -7.50
CA GLU A 104 -10.53 -3.54 -6.53
C GLU A 104 -10.40 -2.17 -5.85
N VAL A 105 -10.59 -1.10 -6.63
CA VAL A 105 -10.35 0.28 -6.24
C VAL A 105 -11.60 1.12 -6.53
N ALA A 106 -12.15 1.73 -5.49
CA ALA A 106 -13.30 2.63 -5.60
C ALA A 106 -12.91 4.08 -5.90
N ASP A 107 -11.71 4.50 -5.49
CA ASP A 107 -11.22 5.88 -5.63
C ASP A 107 -9.69 5.92 -5.47
N PHE A 108 -9.04 7.00 -5.92
CA PHE A 108 -7.62 7.25 -5.67
C PHE A 108 -7.33 8.72 -5.41
N ALA A 109 -6.21 9.00 -4.74
CA ALA A 109 -5.76 10.37 -4.50
C ALA A 109 -4.23 10.44 -4.45
N TRP A 110 -3.71 11.58 -4.90
CA TRP A 110 -2.34 12.00 -4.63
C TRP A 110 -2.32 12.83 -3.35
N VAL A 111 -1.48 12.47 -2.38
CA VAL A 111 -1.34 13.17 -1.09
C VAL A 111 0.13 13.32 -0.72
N THR A 112 0.50 14.40 -0.03
CA THR A 112 1.85 14.49 0.52
C THR A 112 2.03 13.53 1.70
N PHE A 113 3.29 13.19 2.01
CA PHE A 113 3.63 12.40 3.20
C PHE A 113 3.07 13.03 4.48
N ASP A 114 3.16 14.34 4.61
CA ASP A 114 2.78 15.05 5.84
C ASP A 114 1.26 15.14 5.97
N GLU A 115 0.53 15.39 4.87
CA GLU A 115 -0.94 15.32 4.84
C GLU A 115 -1.46 13.93 5.20
N LEU A 116 -0.88 12.87 4.62
CA LEU A 116 -1.30 11.50 4.91
C LEU A 116 -1.12 11.16 6.39
N LYS A 117 0.03 11.52 6.97
CA LYS A 117 0.31 11.27 8.39
C LYS A 117 -0.65 12.05 9.29
N GLN A 118 -0.95 13.30 8.96
CA GLN A 118 -1.88 14.13 9.72
C GLN A 118 -3.32 13.63 9.62
N ASP A 119 -3.79 13.24 8.43
CA ASP A 119 -5.16 12.73 8.26
C ASP A 119 -5.34 11.36 8.93
N ILE A 120 -4.32 10.50 8.93
CA ILE A 120 -4.34 9.24 9.69
C ILE A 120 -4.44 9.50 11.20
N LEU A 121 -3.76 10.51 11.72
CA LEU A 121 -3.86 10.89 13.14
C LEU A 121 -5.24 11.45 13.49
N ALA A 122 -5.82 12.26 12.62
CA ALA A 122 -7.11 12.90 12.84
C ALA A 122 -8.29 11.94 12.63
N ASN A 123 -8.20 11.06 11.64
CA ASN A 123 -9.28 10.20 11.16
C ASN A 123 -8.82 8.74 10.95
N PRO A 124 -8.32 8.05 12.00
CA PRO A 124 -7.69 6.74 11.87
C PRO A 124 -8.61 5.64 11.33
N ASP A 125 -9.92 5.78 11.49
CA ASP A 125 -10.92 4.79 11.04
C ASP A 125 -11.15 4.82 9.52
N ARG A 126 -10.63 5.85 8.82
CA ARG A 126 -10.68 5.92 7.35
C ARG A 126 -9.64 5.04 6.66
N TYR A 127 -8.67 4.50 7.42
CA TYR A 127 -7.48 3.87 6.87
C TYR A 127 -7.29 2.42 7.33
N THR A 128 -6.73 1.60 6.44
CA THR A 128 -6.40 0.21 6.74
C THR A 128 -5.37 0.11 7.87
N TYR A 129 -5.40 -1.01 8.60
CA TYR A 129 -4.49 -1.21 9.72
C TYR A 129 -3.01 -1.18 9.29
N TRP A 130 -2.64 -1.91 8.23
CA TRP A 130 -1.26 -1.99 7.75
C TRP A 130 -0.73 -0.63 7.29
N LEU A 131 -1.53 0.20 6.60
CA LEU A 131 -1.11 1.54 6.22
C LEU A 131 -0.78 2.38 7.46
N LYS A 132 -1.66 2.36 8.47
CA LYS A 132 -1.40 3.05 9.75
C LYS A 132 -0.12 2.53 10.40
N HIS A 133 0.05 1.21 10.43
CA HIS A 133 1.25 0.58 11.00
C HIS A 133 2.53 1.05 10.29
N ILE A 134 2.54 1.07 8.96
CA ILE A 134 3.68 1.55 8.17
C ILE A 134 3.93 3.03 8.40
N VAL A 135 2.88 3.86 8.43
CA VAL A 135 2.98 5.30 8.64
C VAL A 135 3.57 5.65 10.02
N PHE A 136 3.26 4.86 11.05
CA PHE A 136 3.78 5.10 12.39
C PHE A 136 5.17 4.50 12.66
N ASN A 137 5.53 3.40 11.99
CA ASN A 137 6.73 2.64 12.34
C ASN A 137 7.83 2.66 11.26
N HIS A 138 7.48 2.92 10.01
CA HIS A 138 8.38 2.74 8.86
C HIS A 138 8.39 3.92 7.88
N PHE A 139 7.60 4.97 8.12
CA PHE A 139 7.39 6.01 7.10
C PHE A 139 8.62 6.84 6.80
N ASP A 140 9.51 7.04 7.78
CA ASP A 140 10.75 7.79 7.56
C ASP A 140 11.68 7.08 6.56
N VAL A 141 11.77 5.74 6.62
CA VAL A 141 12.58 4.98 5.65
C VAL A 141 11.90 4.95 4.28
N VAL A 142 10.57 4.85 4.22
CA VAL A 142 9.80 4.95 2.97
C VAL A 142 10.00 6.32 2.32
N LYS A 143 9.82 7.41 3.08
CA LYS A 143 10.02 8.79 2.63
C LYS A 143 11.45 9.01 2.13
N LYS A 144 12.45 8.51 2.85
CA LYS A 144 13.86 8.60 2.43
C LYS A 144 14.11 7.92 1.09
N VAL A 145 13.62 6.68 0.89
CA VAL A 145 13.81 5.96 -0.38
C VAL A 145 13.04 6.64 -1.50
N ALA A 146 11.78 7.04 -1.27
CA ALA A 146 10.96 7.75 -2.23
C ALA A 146 11.62 9.04 -2.73
N LEU A 147 12.09 9.90 -1.81
CA LEU A 147 12.76 11.15 -2.18
C LEU A 147 14.12 10.94 -2.88
N ASN A 148 14.75 9.76 -2.73
CA ASN A 148 15.94 9.43 -3.51
C ASN A 148 15.62 9.06 -4.96
N LEU A 149 14.40 8.60 -5.27
CA LEU A 149 13.97 8.33 -6.65
C LEU A 149 13.74 9.62 -7.47
N LEU A 150 13.66 10.78 -6.80
CA LEU A 150 13.47 12.09 -7.43
C LEU A 150 14.78 12.81 -7.78
N ARG A 151 15.93 12.20 -7.45
CA ARG A 151 17.27 12.77 -7.66
C ARG A 151 17.91 12.18 -8.90
#